data_AF-A0A651HPC3-F1
#
_entry.id   AF-A0A651HPC3-F1
#
_cell.length_a   1.000
_cell.length_b   1.000
_cell.length_c   1.000
_cell.angle_alpha   90.00
_cell.angle_beta   90.00
_cell.angle_gamma   90.00
#
_symmetry.space_group_name_H-M   'P 1'
#
loop_
_entity.id
_entity.type
_entity.pdbx_description
1 polymer ?
#
loop_
_entity_poly.entity_id
_entity_poly.type
_entity_poly.pdbx_seq_one_letter_code
_entity_poly.pdbx_strand_id
1 'polypeptide(L)' 'VNVEVTRRLAEEVFTYRGLEERDIWADRATLNIPWHFYFLYLQLAEAAALTGASPAEVEAFRDRADRFAVVAQGGSRLVP' A
#
# COMPACT_ATOMS: atom_id res chain seq x y z
N VAL A 1 1.61 -16.19 6.63
CA VAL A 1 2.29 -14.88 6.51
C VAL A 1 2.32 -14.25 7.89
N ASN A 2 3.47 -13.75 8.37
CA ASN A 2 3.54 -13.02 9.63
C ASN A 2 3.22 -11.54 9.34
N VAL A 3 1.97 -11.15 9.60
CA VAL A 3 1.45 -9.81 9.28
C VAL A 3 2.31 -8.71 9.90
N GLU A 4 2.74 -8.89 11.15
CA GLU A 4 3.52 -7.88 11.86
C GLU A 4 4.92 -7.69 11.28
N VAL A 5 5.62 -8.79 10.97
CA VAL A 5 6.96 -8.71 10.35
C VAL A 5 6.87 -8.11 8.94
N THR A 6 5.87 -8.53 8.15
CA THR A 6 5.67 -7.99 6.81
C THR A 6 5.25 -6.51 6.84
N ARG A 7 4.40 -6.11 7.80
CA ARG A 7 4.03 -4.71 8.05
C ARG A 7 5.24 -3.86 8.38
N ARG A 8 6.07 -4.31 9.32
CA ARG A 8 7.26 -3.56 9.73
C ARG A 8 8.23 -3.37 8.57
N LEU A 9 8.48 -4.40 7.78
CA LEU A 9 9.35 -4.31 6.59
C LEU A 9 8.78 -3.33 5.56
N ALA A 10 7.46 -3.37 5.33
CA ALA A 10 6.77 -2.42 4.48
C ALA A 10 6.93 -0.99 5.02
N GLU A 11 6.59 -0.75 6.28
CA GLU A 11 6.65 0.58 6.91
C GLU A 11 8.08 1.16 6.91
N GLU A 12 9.11 0.35 7.22
CA GLU A 12 10.52 0.79 7.26
C GLU A 12 11.04 1.17 5.85
N VAL A 13 10.71 0.40 4.82
CA VAL A 13 11.16 0.69 3.45
C VAL A 13 10.43 1.89 2.86
N PHE A 14 9.13 2.03 3.15
CA PHE A 14 8.28 3.02 2.46
C PHE A 14 8.29 4.38 3.12
N THR A 15 8.28 4.44 4.46
CA THR A 15 8.42 5.69 5.21
C THR A 15 9.76 6.35 4.88
N TYR A 16 10.83 5.56 4.77
CA TYR A 16 12.17 6.07 4.49
C TYR A 16 12.32 6.65 3.06
N ARG A 17 11.54 6.18 2.09
CA ARG A 17 11.67 6.56 0.68
C ARG A 17 10.66 7.62 0.23
N GLY A 18 9.68 7.98 1.07
CA GLY A 18 8.64 8.97 0.76
C GLY A 18 7.87 8.60 -0.53
N LEU A 19 7.57 7.32 -0.71
CA LEU A 19 6.93 6.80 -1.93
C LEU A 19 5.41 6.88 -1.87
N GLU A 20 4.84 6.89 -0.67
CA GLU A 20 3.40 6.88 -0.41
C GLU A 20 2.73 8.24 -0.61
N GLU A 21 3.49 9.33 -0.48
CA GLU A 21 2.97 10.71 -0.55
C GLU A 21 3.06 11.33 -1.96
N ARG A 22 3.27 10.51 -2.99
CA ARG A 22 3.50 11.01 -4.36
C ARG A 22 2.24 10.85 -5.20
N ASP A 23 1.80 11.93 -5.84
CA ASP A 23 0.70 11.82 -6.81
C ASP A 23 1.15 11.05 -8.07
N ILE A 24 2.41 11.16 -8.48
CA ILE A 24 2.92 10.55 -9.71
C ILE A 24 4.19 9.75 -9.44
N TRP A 25 4.28 8.54 -10.00
CA TRP A 25 5.50 7.74 -9.99
C TRP A 25 6.56 8.33 -10.93
N ALA A 26 7.66 8.83 -10.37
CA ALA A 26 8.70 9.52 -11.13
C ALA A 26 9.58 8.58 -11.97
N ASP A 27 9.62 7.28 -11.66
CA ASP A 27 10.52 6.34 -12.30
C ASP A 27 9.80 5.46 -13.34
N ARG A 28 9.98 5.83 -14.62
CA ARG A 28 9.36 5.13 -15.76
C ARG A 28 9.94 3.73 -16.01
N ALA A 29 11.07 3.37 -15.41
CA ALA A 29 11.65 2.03 -15.53
C ALA A 29 11.03 1.03 -14.54
N THR A 30 10.26 1.51 -13.57
CA THR A 30 9.75 0.68 -12.45
C THR A 30 8.24 0.85 -12.21
N LEU A 31 7.47 0.96 -13.28
CA LEU A 31 6.01 1.22 -13.24
C LEU A 31 5.19 0.18 -12.45
N ASN A 32 5.71 -1.03 -12.24
CA ASN A 32 5.04 -2.08 -11.47
C ASN A 32 5.26 -1.98 -9.95
N ILE A 33 6.19 -1.15 -9.48
CA ILE A 33 6.49 -1.04 -8.05
C ILE A 33 5.27 -0.52 -7.25
N PRO A 34 4.57 0.56 -7.68
CA PRO A 34 3.34 0.98 -7.02
C PRO A 34 2.26 -0.10 -6.98
N TRP A 35 2.08 -0.83 -8.08
CA TRP A 35 1.13 -1.95 -8.15
C TRP A 35 1.47 -3.07 -7.18
N HIS A 36 2.75 -3.42 -7.03
CA HIS A 36 3.18 -4.40 -6.06
C HIS A 36 2.75 -4.02 -4.63
N PHE A 37 2.89 -2.74 -4.26
CA PHE A 37 2.49 -2.28 -2.93
C PHE A 37 0.99 -2.21 -2.73
N TYR A 38 0.24 -1.80 -3.75
CA TYR A 38 -1.21 -1.89 -3.74
C TYR A 38 -1.67 -3.31 -3.38
N PHE A 39 -1.18 -4.33 -4.10
CA PHE A 39 -1.55 -5.72 -3.84
C PHE A 39 -1.04 -6.22 -2.48
N LEU A 40 0.16 -5.84 -2.07
CA LEU A 40 0.71 -6.20 -0.77
C LEU A 40 -0.19 -5.72 0.37
N TYR A 41 -0.63 -4.45 0.32
CA TYR A 41 -1.47 -3.88 1.36
C TYR A 41 -2.88 -4.47 1.39
N LEU A 42 -3.45 -4.85 0.24
CA LEU A 42 -4.70 -5.61 0.21
C LEU A 42 -4.55 -7.00 0.87
N GLN A 43 -3.45 -7.70 0.59
CA GLN A 43 -3.16 -8.99 1.22
C GLN A 43 -2.95 -8.87 2.72
N LEU A 44 -2.33 -7.78 3.18
CA LEU A 44 -2.18 -7.48 4.61
C LEU A 44 -3.53 -7.17 5.27
N ALA A 45 -4.42 -6.43 4.61
CA ALA A 45 -5.78 -6.16 5.11
C ALA A 45 -6.58 -7.46 5.28
N GLU A 46 -6.54 -8.36 4.28
CA GLU A 46 -7.19 -9.66 4.35
C GLU A 46 -6.60 -10.55 5.45
N ALA A 47 -5.27 -10.64 5.51
CA ALA A 47 -4.59 -11.42 6.55
C ALA A 47 -4.89 -10.88 7.95
N ALA A 48 -4.89 -9.56 8.14
CA ALA A 48 -5.21 -8.91 9.41
C ALA A 48 -6.65 -9.25 9.85
N ALA A 49 -7.62 -9.17 8.93
CA ALA A 49 -9.01 -9.53 9.19
C ALA A 49 -9.16 -11.00 9.62
N LEU A 50 -8.46 -11.92 8.92
CA LEU A 50 -8.47 -13.36 9.26
C LEU A 50 -7.84 -13.67 10.62
N THR A 51 -6.87 -12.85 11.05
CA THR A 51 -6.20 -13.00 12.35
C THR A 51 -6.92 -12.28 13.50
N GLY A 52 -8.08 -11.66 13.24
CA GLY A 52 -8.87 -10.98 14.26
C GLY A 52 -8.35 -9.60 14.67
N ALA A 53 -7.61 -8.92 13.79
CA ALA A 53 -7.22 -7.53 14.00
C ALA A 53 -8.46 -6.61 14.09
N SER A 54 -8.30 -5.43 14.69
CA SER A 54 -9.41 -4.49 14.79
C SER A 54 -9.86 -3.97 13.41
N PRO A 55 -11.14 -3.58 13.25
CA PRO A 55 -11.61 -2.98 12.00
C PRO A 55 -10.79 -1.75 11.57
N ALA A 56 -10.32 -0.96 12.55
CA ALA A 56 -9.49 0.22 12.29
C ALA A 56 -8.12 -0.15 11.68
N GLU A 57 -7.49 -1.24 12.15
CA GLU A 57 -6.22 -1.71 11.60
C GLU A 57 -6.38 -2.27 10.18
N VAL A 58 -7.45 -3.03 9.94
CA VAL A 58 -7.78 -3.53 8.60
C VAL A 58 -8.01 -2.36 7.63
N GLU A 59 -8.73 -1.33 8.07
CA GLU A 59 -9.00 -0.15 7.24
C GLU A 59 -7.73 0.67 6.97
N ALA A 60 -6.84 0.81 7.94
CA ALA A 60 -5.56 1.47 7.73
C ALA A 60 -4.71 0.80 6.64
N PHE A 61 -4.79 -0.52 6.49
CA PHE A 61 -4.13 -1.22 5.38
C PHE A 61 -4.80 -0.95 4.03
N ARG A 62 -6.13 -0.84 3.99
CA ARG A 62 -6.87 -0.48 2.76
C ARG A 62 -6.56 0.94 2.32
N ASP A 63 -6.58 1.90 3.25
CA ASP A 63 -6.21 3.29 3.00
C ASP A 63 -4.80 3.42 2.40
N ARG A 64 -3.86 2.59 2.88
CA ARG A 64 -2.50 2.50 2.32
C ARG A 64 -2.50 1.94 0.90
N ALA A 65 -3.26 0.87 0.64
CA ALA A 65 -3.40 0.33 -0.70
C ALA A 65 -3.92 1.40 -1.67
N ASP A 66 -4.97 2.13 -1.31
CA ASP A 66 -5.58 3.16 -2.15
C ASP A 66 -4.62 4.28 -2.53
N ARG A 67 -3.76 4.70 -1.59
CA ARG A 67 -2.70 5.69 -1.89
C ARG A 67 -1.74 5.16 -2.97
N PHE A 68 -1.32 3.90 -2.88
CA PHE A 68 -0.48 3.29 -3.91
C PHE A 68 -1.21 3.07 -5.23
N ALA A 69 -2.53 2.85 -5.23
CA ALA A 69 -3.33 2.76 -6.45
C ALA A 69 -3.34 4.09 -7.22
N VAL A 70 -3.48 5.23 -6.52
CA VAL A 70 -3.38 6.56 -7.13
C VAL A 70 -2.02 6.75 -7.80
N VAL A 71 -0.94 6.40 -7.10
CA VAL A 71 0.43 6.49 -7.64
C VAL A 71 0.60 5.58 -8.86
N ALA A 72 0.07 4.35 -8.80
CA ALA A 72 0.16 3.34 -9.86
C ALA A 72 -0.59 3.75 -11.13
N GLN A 73 -1.68 4.49 -11.00
CA GLN A 73 -2.46 5.04 -12.11
C GLN A 73 -1.90 6.38 -12.62
N GLY A 74 -0.70 6.78 -12.18
CA GLY A 74 -0.04 8.00 -12.61
C GLY A 74 -0.70 9.28 -12.10
N GLY A 75 -1.30 9.24 -10.91
CA GLY A 75 -1.97 10.40 -10.29
C GLY A 75 -3.39 10.63 -10.77
N SER A 76 -3.93 9.72 -11.59
CA SER A 76 -5.33 9.72 -11.98
C SER A 76 -6.17 9.30 -10.77
N ARG A 77 -6.75 10.25 -10.04
CA ARG A 77 -7.94 9.93 -9.23
C ARG A 77 -9.07 9.71 -10.23
N LEU A 78 -9.49 8.46 -10.43
CA LEU A 78 -10.79 8.16 -11.04
C LEU A 78 -11.86 8.75 -10.13
N VAL A 79 -12.20 10.02 -10.37
CA VAL A 79 -13.41 10.63 -9.83
C VAL A 79 -14.55 10.18 -10.78
N PRO A 80 -15.64 9.59 -10.25
CA PRO A 80 -16.78 9.18 -11.07
C PRO A 80 -17.45 10.35 -11.78
#